data_AF-A0A2N2G520-F1
#
_entry.id   AF-A0A2N2G520-F1
#
_cell.length_a   1.000
_cell.length_b   1.000
_cell.length_c   1.000
_cell.angle_alpha   90.00
_cell.angle_beta   90.00
_cell.angle_gamma   90.00
#
_symmetry.space_group_name_H-M   'P 1'
#
loop_
_entity.id
_entity.type
_entity.pdbx_description
1 polymer ?
#
loop_
_entity_poly.entity_id
_entity_poly.type
_entity_poly.pdbx_seq_one_letter_code
_entity_poly.pdbx_strand_id
1 'polypeptide(L)'
;MDKKEFRKIIKTVGFSSQGKFAQLIGIKANTFTTYKKIPDHVARIAKLSLLAKDNGVSLEEIKKHLDIPKEEFHSNVSDTPSS
;
A
#
# COMPACT_ATOMS: atom_id res chain seq x y z
N MET A 1 -9.49 -7.96 -2.66
CA MET A 1 -9.97 -7.62 -1.30
C MET A 1 -11.09 -6.59 -1.37
N ASP A 2 -12.12 -6.68 -0.52
CA ASP A 2 -13.18 -5.65 -0.48
C ASP A 2 -12.78 -4.41 0.35
N LYS A 3 -13.51 -3.29 0.18
CA LYS A 3 -13.18 -2.02 0.85
C LYS A 3 -13.36 -2.08 2.37
N LYS A 4 -14.31 -2.88 2.86
CA LYS A 4 -14.65 -3.00 4.29
C LYS A 4 -13.55 -3.77 5.01
N GLU A 5 -13.12 -4.90 4.45
CA GLU A 5 -11.99 -5.71 4.90
C GLU A 5 -10.71 -4.87 4.93
N PHE A 6 -10.40 -4.19 3.83
CA PHE A 6 -9.22 -3.32 3.75
C PHE A 6 -9.22 -2.22 4.81
N ARG A 7 -10.36 -1.53 5.00
CA ARG A 7 -10.50 -0.49 6.02
C ARG A 7 -10.28 -1.05 7.43
N LYS A 8 -10.75 -2.26 7.71
CA LYS A 8 -10.53 -2.92 9.00
C LYS A 8 -9.03 -3.17 9.19
N ILE A 9 -8.36 -3.76 8.20
CA ILE A 9 -6.93 -4.08 8.26
C ILE A 9 -6.09 -2.85 8.56
N ILE A 10 -6.21 -1.77 7.77
CA ILE A 10 -5.36 -0.59 7.95
C ILE A 10 -5.59 0.10 9.30
N LYS A 11 -6.83 0.10 9.81
CA LYS A 11 -7.15 0.63 11.14
C LYS A 11 -6.56 -0.24 12.23
N THR A 12 -6.65 -1.56 12.07
CA THR A 12 -6.01 -2.51 12.98
C THR A 12 -4.50 -2.28 13.01
N VAL A 13 -3.85 -2.04 11.88
CA VAL A 13 -2.41 -1.70 11.84
C VAL A 13 -2.10 -0.40 12.59
N GLY A 14 -2.96 0.61 12.47
CA GLY A 14 -2.81 1.91 13.14
C GLY A 14 -2.83 3.11 12.19
N PHE A 15 -3.19 2.91 10.92
CA PHE A 15 -3.39 3.99 9.97
C PHE A 15 -4.72 4.72 10.22
N SER A 16 -4.68 6.04 10.18
CA SER A 16 -5.86 6.89 10.40
C SER A 16 -6.84 6.88 9.23
N SER A 17 -6.37 6.66 7.99
CA SER A 17 -7.21 6.61 6.80
C SER A 17 -6.61 5.80 5.65
N GLN A 18 -7.46 5.41 4.70
CA GLN A 18 -7.05 4.78 3.45
C GLN A 18 -6.11 5.68 2.64
N GLY A 19 -6.35 7.00 2.66
CA GLY A 19 -5.52 7.97 1.96
C GLY A 19 -4.11 8.07 2.54
N LYS A 20 -3.97 8.02 3.87
CA LYS A 20 -2.65 8.02 4.53
C LYS A 20 -1.86 6.75 4.23
N PHE A 21 -2.54 5.61 4.21
CA PHE A 21 -1.93 4.35 3.74
C PHE A 21 -1.51 4.44 2.27
N ALA A 22 -2.37 4.97 1.39
CA ALA A 22 -2.07 5.16 -0.04
C ALA A 22 -0.80 5.98 -0.25
N GLN A 23 -0.74 7.16 0.40
CA GLN A 23 0.37 8.10 0.28
C GLN A 23 1.70 7.45 0.65
N LEU A 24 1.70 6.65 1.72
CA LEU A 24 2.88 5.96 2.20
C LEU A 24 3.41 4.96 1.16
N ILE A 25 2.53 4.20 0.51
CA ILE A 25 2.92 3.19 -0.49
C ILE A 25 3.03 3.76 -1.92
N GLY A 26 3.10 5.08 -2.07
CA GLY A 26 3.26 5.75 -3.37
C GLY A 26 1.99 5.81 -4.24
N ILE A 27 0.80 5.52 -3.70
CA ILE A 27 -0.46 5.49 -4.45
C ILE A 27 -1.29 6.75 -4.21
N LYS A 28 -1.92 7.28 -5.26
CA LYS A 28 -2.84 8.43 -5.15
C LYS A 28 -4.07 8.04 -4.33
N ALA A 29 -4.51 8.88 -3.39
CA ALA A 29 -5.65 8.55 -2.53
C ALA A 29 -6.98 8.34 -3.29
N ASN A 30 -7.15 8.99 -4.45
CA ASN A 30 -8.32 8.84 -5.32
C ASN A 30 -8.43 7.44 -5.94
N THR A 31 -7.34 6.68 -6.02
CA THR A 31 -7.32 5.28 -6.45
C THR A 31 -8.36 4.44 -5.68
N PHE A 32 -8.57 4.70 -4.39
CA PHE A 32 -9.52 3.95 -3.58
C PHE A 32 -10.98 4.41 -3.70
N THR A 33 -11.22 5.62 -4.20
CA THR A 33 -12.59 6.07 -4.48
C THR A 33 -13.10 5.45 -5.78
N THR A 34 -12.25 5.37 -6.80
CA THR A 34 -12.62 4.88 -8.14
C THR A 34 -12.78 3.36 -8.21
N TYR A 35 -11.91 2.58 -7.56
CA TYR A 35 -11.98 1.13 -7.72
C TYR A 35 -13.10 0.48 -6.90
N LYS A 36 -13.81 -0.49 -7.51
CA LYS A 36 -14.82 -1.31 -6.83
C LYS A 36 -14.21 -2.28 -5.81
N LYS A 37 -12.99 -2.75 -6.07
CA LYS A 37 -12.18 -3.63 -5.21
C LYS A 37 -10.79 -3.05 -5.02
N ILE A 38 -10.13 -3.39 -3.91
CA ILE A 38 -8.75 -2.97 -3.68
C ILE A 38 -7.81 -3.77 -4.61
N PRO A 39 -6.91 -3.11 -5.35
CA PRO A 39 -5.93 -3.80 -6.20
C PRO A 39 -5.09 -4.81 -5.40
N ASP A 40 -4.73 -5.93 -6.02
CA ASP A 40 -4.12 -7.06 -5.31
C ASP A 40 -2.76 -6.72 -4.68
N HIS A 41 -1.95 -5.88 -5.33
CA HIS A 41 -0.68 -5.41 -4.76
C HIS A 41 -0.90 -4.60 -3.47
N VAL A 42 -1.87 -3.70 -3.44
CA VAL A 42 -2.25 -2.96 -2.23
C VAL A 42 -2.76 -3.89 -1.14
N ALA A 43 -3.61 -4.85 -1.53
CA ALA A 43 -4.16 -5.83 -0.59
C ALA A 43 -3.05 -6.68 0.04
N ARG A 44 -2.02 -7.06 -0.73
CA ARG A 44 -0.85 -7.79 -0.24
C ARG A 44 -0.05 -6.95 0.75
N ILE A 45 0.25 -5.69 0.43
CA ILE A 45 0.97 -4.79 1.33
C ILE A 45 0.20 -4.59 2.65
N ALA A 46 -1.12 -4.41 2.59
CA ALA A 46 -1.96 -4.26 3.78
C ALA A 46 -1.95 -5.52 4.67
N LYS A 47 -2.02 -6.72 4.07
CA LYS A 47 -1.91 -7.99 4.80
C LYS A 47 -0.54 -8.19 5.43
N LEU A 48 0.54 -7.82 4.73
CA LEU A 48 1.89 -7.88 5.29
C LEU A 48 2.08 -6.90 6.44
N SER A 49 1.48 -5.71 6.34
CA SER A 49 1.48 -4.73 7.43
C SER A 49 0.75 -5.26 8.68
N LEU A 50 -0.36 -5.97 8.47
CA LEU A 50 -1.08 -6.64 9.57
C LEU A 50 -0.24 -7.74 10.20
N LEU A 51 0.36 -8.61 9.38
CA LEU A 51 1.23 -9.68 9.86
C LEU A 51 2.41 -9.12 10.67
N ALA A 52 3.05 -8.06 10.20
CA ALA A 52 4.14 -7.40 10.91
C ALA A 52 3.68 -6.88 12.29
N LYS A 53 2.53 -6.20 12.34
CA LYS A 53 1.95 -5.75 13.60
C LYS A 53 1.65 -6.91 14.54
N ASP A 54 1.03 -7.98 14.04
CA ASP A 54 0.67 -9.15 14.84
C ASP A 54 1.91 -9.86 15.42
N ASN A 55 3.08 -9.64 14.81
CA ASN A 55 4.39 -10.10 15.27
C ASN A 55 5.16 -9.04 16.10
N GLY A 56 4.50 -7.98 16.55
CA GLY A 56 5.09 -6.99 17.47
C GLY A 56 5.89 -5.87 16.80
N VAL A 57 5.88 -5.76 15.46
CA VAL A 57 6.52 -4.65 14.76
C VAL A 57 5.70 -3.37 14.97
N SER A 58 6.36 -2.29 15.39
CA SER A 58 5.72 -1.00 15.63
C SER A 58 5.19 -0.36 14.34
N LEU A 59 4.21 0.53 14.46
CA LEU A 59 3.67 1.24 13.30
C LEU A 59 4.74 2.11 12.64
N GLU A 60 5.66 2.66 13.41
CA GLU A 60 6.79 3.48 12.97
C GLU A 60 7.75 2.67 12.09
N GLU A 61 8.11 1.47 12.53
CA GLU A 61 8.98 0.57 11.77
C GLU A 61 8.27 0.08 10.50
N ILE A 62 6.97 -0.27 10.59
CA ILE A 62 6.15 -0.59 9.41
C ILE A 62 6.17 0.57 8.41
N LYS A 63 5.97 1.81 8.87
CA LYS A 63 5.99 2.99 7.98
C LYS A 63 7.34 3.16 7.30
N LYS A 64 8.43 3.01 8.04
CA LYS A 64 9.79 3.12 7.52
C LYS A 64 10.08 2.14 6.39
N HIS A 65 9.61 0.90 6.48
CA HIS A 65 9.81 -0.12 5.43
C HIS A 65 8.79 -0.04 4.29
N LEU A 66 7.70 0.71 4.46
CA LEU A 66 6.69 0.95 3.42
C LEU A 66 6.89 2.27 2.68
N ASP A 67 7.72 3.17 3.20
CA ASP A 67 8.01 4.47 2.60
C ASP A 67 8.85 4.28 1.35
N ILE A 68 8.18 3.93 0.25
CA ILE A 68 8.80 3.72 -1.06
C ILE A 68 9.03 5.11 -1.67
N PRO A 69 10.29 5.50 -1.93
CA PRO A 69 10.59 6.75 -2.62
C PRO A 69 9.86 6.80 -3.97
N LYS A 70 9.23 7.93 -4.29
CA LYS A 70 8.46 8.12 -5.52
C LYS A 70 9.26 7.86 -6.81
N GLU A 71 10.58 7.83 -6.72
CA GLU A 71 11.51 7.70 -7.85
C GLU A 71 11.63 6.26 -8.37
N GLU A 72 11.30 5.23 -7.58
CA GLU A 72 11.47 3.82 -8.03
C GLU A 72 10.34 3.27 -8.92
N PHE A 73 9.25 4.01 -9.10
CA PHE A 73 8.15 3.57 -9.99
C PHE A 73 8.31 3.99 -11.46
N HIS A 74 9.34 4.77 -11.81
CA HIS A 74 9.51 5.35 -13.15
C HIS A 74 10.57 4.68 -14.04
N SER A 75 11.27 3.62 -13.59
CA SER A 75 12.24 2.92 -14.43
C SER A 75 11.99 1.42 -14.43
N ASN A 76 11.14 0.95 -15.34
CA ASN A 76 11.27 -0.36 -16.00
C ASN A 76 10.30 -0.50 -17.19
N VAL A 77 10.13 0.59 -17.97
CA VAL A 77 9.54 0.52 -19.32
C VAL A 77 10.45 1.26 -20.29
N SER A 78 11.61 0.65 -20.55
CA SER A 78 12.56 0.95 -21.63
C SER A 78 13.43 -0.32 -21.72
N ASP A 79 13.58 -1.07 -22.80
CA ASP A 79 13.35 -0.84 -24.21
C ASP A 79 13.16 -2.23 -24.87
N THR A 80 12.08 -2.45 -25.61
CA THR A 80 12.14 -3.44 -26.70
C THR A 80 12.81 -2.73 -27.86
N PRO A 81 13.98 -3.18 -28.36
CA PRO A 81 14.51 -2.65 -29.60
C PRO A 81 13.56 -3.08 -30.71
N SER A 82 12.85 -2.12 -31.29
CA SER A 82 12.17 -2.33 -32.57
C SER A 82 13.24 -2.71 -33.59
N SER A 83 13.23 -3.98 -33.99
CA SER A 83 13.96 -4.48 -35.17
C SER A 83 13.17 -4.17 -36.43
#